data_AF-N4U2L6-F1
#
_entry.id   AF-N4U2L6-F1
#
_cell.length_a   1.000
_cell.length_b   1.000
_cell.length_c   1.000
_cell.angle_alpha   90.00
_cell.angle_beta   90.00
_cell.angle_gamma   90.00
#
_symmetry.space_group_name_H-M   'P 1'
#
loop_
_entity.id
_entity.type
_entity.pdbx_description
1 polymer ?
#
loop_
_entity_poly.entity_id
_entity_poly.type
_entity_poly.pdbx_seq_one_letter_code
_entity_poly.pdbx_strand_id
1 'polypeptide(L)' 'LCGRTIIIKGSNGKISHGTVLDQCEGCKMSDIYVSHKIFKEIWGSLDKGRKDIQWWYS' A
#
# COMPACT_ATOMS: atom_id res chain seq x y z
N LEU A 1 13.72 0.80 -7.81
CA LEU A 1 12.29 1.21 -7.82
C LEU A 1 12.01 2.41 -6.92
N CYS A 2 12.86 2.67 -5.91
CA CYS A 2 12.71 3.81 -5.02
C CYS A 2 12.53 5.14 -5.78
N GLY A 3 11.75 6.05 -5.20
CA GLY A 3 11.39 7.34 -5.78
C GLY A 3 10.20 7.30 -6.75
N ARG A 4 9.76 6.11 -7.22
CA ARG A 4 8.57 5.99 -8.07
C ARG A 4 7.28 6.05 -7.26
N THR A 5 6.25 6.64 -7.85
CA THR A 5 4.89 6.66 -7.28
C THR A 5 4.09 5.44 -7.74
N ILE A 6 3.31 4.87 -6.82
CA ILE A 6 2.32 3.84 -7.08
C ILE A 6 0.94 4.33 -6.67
N ILE A 7 -0.08 3.86 -7.39
CA ILE A 7 -1.48 4.00 -7.03
C ILE A 7 -1.89 2.72 -6.30
N ILE A 8 -2.61 2.86 -5.18
CA ILE A 8 -3.02 1.75 -4.31
C ILE A 8 -4.54 1.83 -4.14
N LYS A 9 -5.24 0.75 -4.51
CA LYS A 9 -6.70 0.64 -4.44
C LYS A 9 -7.12 -0.48 -3.50
N GLY A 10 -7.91 -0.13 -2.48
CA GLY A 10 -8.55 -1.10 -1.58
C GLY A 10 -9.74 -1.78 -2.24
N SER A 11 -10.09 -2.98 -1.77
CA SER A 11 -11.32 -3.68 -2.17
C SER A 11 -12.60 -2.90 -1.88
N ASN A 12 -12.54 -1.92 -0.98
CA ASN A 12 -13.63 -0.97 -0.71
C ASN A 12 -13.71 0.19 -1.73
N GLY A 13 -12.90 0.19 -2.78
CA GLY A 13 -12.87 1.19 -3.82
C GLY A 13 -12.08 2.47 -3.49
N LYS A 14 -11.61 2.64 -2.25
CA LYS A 14 -10.77 3.80 -1.88
C LYS A 14 -9.39 3.70 -2.50
N ILE A 15 -8.84 4.85 -2.86
CA ILE A 15 -7.55 4.99 -3.54
C ILE A 15 -6.64 5.89 -2.70
N SER A 16 -5.35 5.53 -2.61
CA SER A 16 -4.28 6.39 -2.09
C SER A 16 -3.05 6.27 -2.99
N HIS A 17 -2.10 7.20 -2.80
CA HIS A 17 -0.86 7.27 -3.56
C HIS A 17 0.33 7.11 -2.60
N GLY A 18 1.34 6.35 -3.01
CA GLY A 18 2.56 6.13 -2.23
C GLY A 18 3.81 6.25 -3.09
N THR A 19 4.89 6.72 -2.50
CA THR A 19 6.23 6.68 -3.12
C THR A 19 6.98 5.48 -2.57
N VAL A 20 7.58 4.67 -3.44
CA VAL A 20 8.44 3.55 -3.04
C VAL A 20 9.70 4.11 -2.42
N LEU A 21 10.00 3.72 -1.18
CA LEU A 21 11.20 4.19 -0.47
C LEU A 21 12.19 3.06 -0.19
N ASP A 22 11.69 1.86 0.06
CA ASP A 22 12.50 0.74 0.52
C ASP A 22 11.96 -0.60 0.00
N GLN A 23 12.78 -1.64 0.11
CA GLN A 23 12.44 -3.02 -0.18
C GLN A 23 12.19 -3.79 1.12
N CYS A 24 11.12 -4.58 1.15
CA CYS A 24 10.82 -5.46 2.27
C CYS A 24 11.43 -6.85 2.03
N GLU A 25 12.58 -7.14 2.65
CA GLU A 25 13.32 -8.41 2.51
C GLU A 25 12.56 -9.67 3.01
N GLY A 26 11.44 -9.50 3.73
CA GLY A 26 10.61 -10.61 4.24
C GLY A 26 9.22 -10.70 3.61
N CYS A 27 8.90 -9.83 2.65
CA CYS A 27 7.58 -9.81 2.04
C CYS A 27 7.45 -10.84 0.92
N LYS A 28 6.25 -11.40 0.76
CA LYS A 28 5.95 -12.19 -0.44
C LYS A 28 6.04 -11.28 -1.68
N MET A 29 6.31 -11.90 -2.83
CA MET A 29 6.31 -11.18 -4.10
C MET A 29 4.97 -10.43 -4.26
N SER A 30 5.06 -9.14 -4.59
CA SER A 30 3.94 -8.20 -4.76
C SER A 30 3.21 -7.74 -3.49
N ASP A 31 3.57 -8.24 -2.29
CA ASP A 31 3.14 -7.61 -1.04
C ASP A 31 3.86 -6.27 -0.87
N ILE A 32 3.15 -5.27 -0.34
CA ILE A 32 3.72 -3.96 0.02
C ILE A 32 3.41 -3.65 1.47
N TYR A 33 4.40 -3.14 2.20
CA TYR A 33 4.14 -2.40 3.46
C TYR A 33 3.97 -0.93 3.14
N VAL A 34 2.96 -0.34 3.75
CA VAL A 34 2.61 1.07 3.59
C VAL A 34 2.68 1.77 4.93
N SER A 35 2.81 3.09 4.89
CA SER A 35 2.73 3.90 6.11
C SER A 35 1.35 3.80 6.76
N HIS A 36 1.27 4.06 8.07
CA HIS A 36 0.00 4.15 8.81
C HIS A 36 -1.01 5.10 8.14
N LYS A 37 -0.52 6.19 7.52
CA LYS A 37 -1.34 7.17 6.81
C LYS A 37 -2.08 6.52 5.65
N ILE A 38 -1.36 5.89 4.72
CA ILE A 38 -1.96 5.22 3.55
C ILE A 38 -2.94 4.14 3.99
N PHE A 39 -2.59 3.33 4.99
CA PHE A 39 -3.49 2.28 5.48
C PHE A 39 -4.80 2.87 6.03
N LYS A 40 -4.73 3.96 6.82
CA LYS A 40 -5.92 4.63 7.36
C LYS A 40 -6.74 5.35 6.29
N GLU A 41 -6.12 5.94 5.28
CA GLU A 41 -6.84 6.55 4.15
C GLU A 41 -7.72 5.53 3.42
N ILE A 42 -7.19 4.32 3.22
CA ILE A 42 -7.92 3.24 2.54
C ILE A 42 -8.92 2.59 3.50
N TRP A 43 -8.54 2.21 4.72
CA TRP A 43 -9.34 1.33 5.58
C TRP A 43 -10.01 2.01 6.78
N GLY A 44 -9.62 3.22 7.14
CA GLY A 44 -10.15 3.97 8.28
C GLY A 44 -9.66 3.50 9.67
N SER A 45 -9.10 2.29 9.77
CA SER A 45 -8.57 1.71 11.01
C SER A 45 -7.34 0.84 10.72
N LEU A 46 -6.55 0.53 11.77
CA LEU A 46 -5.40 -0.38 11.73
C LEU A 46 -5.69 -1.79 12.28
N ASP A 47 -6.90 -2.07 12.78
CA ASP A 47 -7.21 -3.28 13.57
C ASP A 47 -7.00 -4.61 12.83
N LYS A 48 -7.04 -4.61 11.49
CA LYS A 48 -6.90 -5.81 10.67
C LYS A 48 -5.45 -6.12 10.29
N GLY A 49 -4.53 -5.16 10.39
CA GLY A 49 -3.08 -5.30 10.12
C GLY A 49 -2.67 -5.61 8.67
N ARG A 50 -3.46 -6.39 7.92
CA ARG A 50 -3.25 -6.76 6.51
C ARG A 50 -4.58 -6.82 5.77
N LYS A 51 -4.57 -6.38 4.51
CA LYS A 51 -5.74 -6.35 3.62
C LYS A 51 -5.30 -6.53 2.17
N ASP A 52 -6.17 -7.13 1.37
CA ASP A 52 -5.96 -7.27 -0.07
C ASP A 52 -6.19 -5.93 -0.78
N ILE A 53 -5.32 -5.63 -1.73
CA ILE A 53 -5.28 -4.39 -2.52
C ILE A 53 -4.89 -4.71 -3.97
N GLN A 54 -5.14 -3.75 -4.86
CA GLN A 54 -4.50 -3.68 -6.18
C GLN A 54 -3.55 -2.49 -6.18
N TRP A 55 -2.40 -2.63 -6.84
CA TRP A 55 -1.47 -1.51 -7.02
C TRP A 55 -0.79 -1.56 -8.38
N TRP A 56 -0.43 -0.38 -8.88
CA TRP A 56 0.31 -0.21 -10.13
C TRP A 56 1.16 1.05 -10.08
N TYR A 57 2.21 1.11 -10.91
CA TYR A 57 2.97 2.35 -11.08
C TYR A 57 2.10 3.40 -11.75
N SER A 58 2.19 4.63 -11.25
CA SER A 58 1.70 5.79 -11.98
C SER A 58 2.50 6.04 -13.26
#